data_AF-A0A9E2RNR6-F1
#
_entry.id   AF-A0A9E2RNR6-F1
#
_cell.length_a   1.000
_cell.length_b   1.000
_cell.length_c   1.000
_cell.angle_alpha   90.00
_cell.angle_beta   90.00
_cell.angle_gamma   90.00
#
_symmetry.space_group_name_H-M   'P 1'
#
loop_
_entity.id
_entity.type
_entity.pdbx_description
1 polymer ?
#
loop_
_entity_poly.entity_id
_entity_poly.type
_entity_poly.pdbx_seq_one_letter_code
_entity_poly.pdbx_strand_id
1 'polypeptide(L)'
;MNKTTVGISYLQSLLWTALFFAVAIGVSIVVELAIVDFIHGNPHRPQSNAIFMMITFPPVMGVIAAIGVFLVFTLPQVLQALFVGFLDRKFEGRAHFTILLALPFTAVLTWYCDDYLTPSNVQLIPGPDWQPYQHGISMARYLKAMGFQAIVTLFGLLYFDAGHRGRSRKPVVIIALFVALTVGGIWGYVLARHQFQFL
;
A
#
# COMPACT_ATOMS: atom_id res chain seq x y z
N MET A 1 26.62 2.20 -12.07
CA MET A 1 26.24 1.92 -10.67
C MET A 1 26.33 0.42 -10.37
N ASN A 2 26.61 0.00 -9.13
CA ASN A 2 26.64 -1.43 -8.77
C ASN A 2 25.22 -2.00 -8.66
N LYS A 3 24.98 -3.24 -9.12
CA LYS A 3 23.68 -3.95 -9.03
C LYS A 3 23.15 -3.96 -7.59
N THR A 4 24.06 -4.12 -6.63
CA THR A 4 23.77 -4.14 -5.20
C THR A 4 23.14 -2.83 -4.72
N THR A 5 23.55 -1.68 -5.25
CA THR A 5 23.03 -0.36 -4.85
C THR A 5 21.59 -0.15 -5.31
N VAL A 6 21.25 -0.57 -6.53
CA VAL A 6 19.87 -0.51 -7.04
C VAL A 6 18.98 -1.41 -6.19
N GLY A 7 19.38 -2.68 -5.99
CA GLY A 7 18.62 -3.64 -5.18
C GLY A 7 18.36 -3.15 -3.76
N ILE A 8 19.39 -2.63 -3.07
CA ILE A 8 19.24 -2.06 -1.72
C ILE A 8 18.26 -0.88 -1.72
N SER A 9 18.32 0.01 -2.73
CA SER A 9 17.41 1.16 -2.79
C SER A 9 15.96 0.75 -2.98
N TYR A 10 15.68 -0.24 -3.83
CA TYR A 10 14.33 -0.75 -4.06
C TYR A 10 13.81 -1.49 -2.82
N LEU A 11 14.65 -2.31 -2.17
CA LEU A 11 14.32 -2.96 -0.91
C LEU A 11 13.98 -1.93 0.19
N GLN A 12 14.80 -0.89 0.35
CA GLN A 12 14.52 0.19 1.28
C GLN A 12 13.21 0.92 0.92
N SER A 13 12.93 1.15 -0.36
CA SER A 13 11.67 1.76 -0.79
C SER A 13 10.45 0.88 -0.46
N LEU A 14 10.59 -0.44 -0.58
CA LEU A 14 9.55 -1.41 -0.23
C LEU A 14 9.31 -1.42 1.29
N LEU A 15 10.36 -1.36 2.11
CA LEU A 15 10.24 -1.24 3.57
C LEU A 15 9.48 0.03 3.97
N TRP A 16 9.80 1.17 3.35
CA TRP A 16 9.07 2.42 3.57
C TRP A 16 7.61 2.31 3.12
N THR A 17 7.36 1.68 1.97
CA THR A 17 6.00 1.44 1.46
C THR A 17 5.18 0.60 2.46
N ALA A 18 5.75 -0.47 3.00
CA ALA A 18 5.11 -1.30 4.01
C ALA A 18 4.78 -0.51 5.28
N LEU A 19 5.71 0.33 5.75
CA LEU A 19 5.49 1.21 6.88
C LEU A 19 4.36 2.22 6.61
N PHE A 20 4.31 2.83 5.43
CA PHE A 20 3.26 3.80 5.10
C PHE A 20 1.87 3.18 5.04
N PHE A 21 1.75 1.96 4.50
CA PHE A 21 0.48 1.22 4.54
C PHE A 21 0.08 0.87 5.98
N ALA A 22 1.02 0.40 6.80
CA ALA A 22 0.75 0.12 8.21
C ALA A 22 0.28 1.37 8.97
N VAL A 23 0.93 2.52 8.73
CA VAL A 23 0.52 3.81 9.30
C VAL A 23 -0.86 4.23 8.81
N ALA A 24 -1.13 4.17 7.49
CA ALA A 24 -2.42 4.56 6.94
C ALA A 24 -3.57 3.72 7.53
N ILE A 25 -3.39 2.41 7.64
CA ILE A 25 -4.39 1.52 8.27
C ILE A 25 -4.54 1.82 9.76
N GLY A 26 -3.43 2.02 10.47
CA GLY A 26 -3.48 2.36 11.89
C GLY A 26 -4.24 3.66 12.15
N VAL A 27 -3.96 4.71 11.36
CA VAL A 27 -4.70 5.98 11.44
C VAL A 27 -6.17 5.78 11.09
N SER A 28 -6.49 4.99 10.06
CA SER A 28 -7.87 4.71 9.68
C SER A 28 -8.65 4.10 10.84
N ILE A 29 -8.10 3.10 11.53
CA ILE A 29 -8.74 2.46 12.68
C ILE A 29 -8.93 3.45 13.83
N VAL A 30 -7.91 4.23 14.16
CA VAL A 30 -7.99 5.20 15.26
C VAL A 30 -9.05 6.26 14.95
N VAL A 31 -9.07 6.79 13.73
CA VAL A 31 -10.07 7.80 13.31
C VAL A 31 -11.47 7.23 13.31
N GLU A 32 -11.66 6.00 12.80
CA GLU A 32 -12.94 5.31 12.81
C GLU A 32 -13.50 5.19 14.24
N LEU A 33 -12.71 4.62 15.15
CA LEU A 33 -13.10 4.45 16.56
C LEU A 33 -13.33 5.81 17.25
N ALA A 34 -12.50 6.81 16.96
CA ALA A 34 -12.65 8.14 17.54
C ALA A 34 -14.00 8.75 17.18
N ILE A 35 -14.37 8.65 15.91
CA ILE A 35 -15.64 9.18 15.41
C ILE A 35 -16.81 8.38 15.96
N VAL A 36 -16.76 7.05 15.91
CA VAL A 36 -17.87 6.18 16.30
C VAL A 36 -18.13 6.23 17.81
N ASP A 37 -17.08 6.08 18.63
CA ASP A 37 -17.25 5.88 20.08
C ASP A 37 -17.25 7.17 20.90
N PHE A 38 -16.58 8.22 20.41
CA PHE A 38 -16.41 9.46 21.19
C PHE A 38 -17.19 10.64 20.62
N ILE A 39 -17.33 10.73 19.29
CA ILE A 39 -18.06 11.84 18.65
C ILE A 39 -19.53 11.48 18.46
N HIS A 40 -19.82 10.34 17.83
CA HIS A 40 -21.20 9.90 17.59
C HIS A 40 -21.82 9.29 18.85
N GLY A 41 -21.03 8.56 19.63
CA GLY A 41 -21.45 7.97 20.90
C GLY A 41 -22.12 6.61 20.71
N ASN A 42 -21.31 5.59 20.46
CA ASN A 42 -21.77 4.21 20.30
C ASN A 42 -22.39 3.65 21.61
N PRO A 43 -23.70 3.34 21.67
CA PRO A 43 -24.34 2.83 22.88
C PRO A 43 -23.99 1.36 23.18
N HIS A 44 -23.43 0.63 22.20
CA HIS A 44 -23.14 -0.80 22.30
C HIS A 44 -21.72 -1.11 22.75
N ARG A 45 -20.82 -0.11 22.79
CA ARG A 45 -19.42 -0.29 23.19
C ARG A 45 -19.00 0.73 24.25
N PRO A 46 -18.51 0.28 25.43
CA PRO A 46 -17.91 1.19 26.41
C PRO A 46 -16.67 1.91 25.84
N GLN A 47 -16.50 3.18 26.20
CA GLN A 47 -15.35 4.00 25.75
C GLN A 47 -14.00 3.41 26.15
N SER A 48 -13.90 2.79 27.33
CA SER A 48 -12.67 2.10 27.77
C SER A 48 -12.24 0.97 26.81
N ASN A 49 -13.21 0.23 26.28
CA ASN A 49 -12.96 -0.81 25.27
C ASN A 49 -12.51 -0.18 23.95
N ALA A 50 -13.10 0.95 23.55
CA ALA A 50 -12.67 1.68 22.35
C ALA A 50 -11.22 2.18 22.46
N ILE A 51 -10.82 2.74 23.60
CA ILE A 51 -9.41 3.14 23.85
C ILE A 51 -8.48 1.93 23.76
N PHE A 52 -8.86 0.80 24.37
CA PHE A 52 -8.07 -0.42 24.30
C PHE A 52 -7.90 -0.90 22.85
N MET A 53 -8.97 -0.87 22.06
CA MET A 53 -8.93 -1.21 20.63
C MET A 53 -8.04 -0.25 19.82
N MET A 54 -8.08 1.06 20.09
CA MET A 54 -7.21 2.05 19.44
C MET A 54 -5.73 1.80 19.69
N ILE A 55 -5.36 1.17 20.82
CA ILE A 55 -3.96 0.89 21.15
C ILE A 55 -3.53 -0.46 20.58
N THR A 56 -4.39 -1.47 20.69
CA THR A 56 -4.01 -2.88 20.40
C THR A 56 -4.27 -3.30 18.96
N PHE A 57 -5.30 -2.76 18.31
CA PHE A 57 -5.71 -3.18 16.97
C PHE A 57 -4.85 -2.58 15.85
N PRO A 58 -4.44 -1.29 15.88
CA PRO A 58 -3.57 -0.73 14.85
C PRO A 58 -2.22 -1.44 14.67
N PRO A 59 -1.49 -1.86 15.72
CA PRO A 59 -0.26 -2.64 15.53
C PRO A 59 -0.50 -3.97 14.83
N VAL A 60 -1.55 -4.72 15.21
CA VAL A 60 -1.88 -6.02 14.62
C VAL A 60 -2.25 -5.86 13.15
N MET A 61 -3.17 -4.94 12.85
CA MET A 61 -3.59 -4.66 11.47
C MET A 61 -2.45 -4.07 10.64
N GLY A 62 -1.57 -3.28 11.24
CA GLY A 62 -0.38 -2.75 10.59
C GLY A 62 0.61 -3.84 10.19
N VAL A 63 0.83 -4.87 11.03
CA VAL A 63 1.65 -6.05 10.67
C VAL A 63 1.03 -6.82 9.52
N ILE A 64 -0.29 -7.06 9.56
CA ILE A 64 -1.00 -7.74 8.47
C ILE A 64 -0.87 -6.93 7.17
N ALA A 65 -1.01 -5.60 7.24
CA ALA A 65 -0.84 -4.70 6.10
C ALA A 65 0.56 -4.80 5.51
N ALA A 66 1.59 -4.78 6.36
CA ALA A 66 2.97 -4.87 5.93
C ALA A 66 3.24 -6.20 5.20
N ILE A 67 2.74 -7.33 5.74
CA ILE A 67 2.81 -8.64 5.09
C ILE A 67 2.12 -8.58 3.71
N GLY A 68 0.92 -8.01 3.64
CA GLY A 68 0.21 -7.80 2.37
C GLY A 68 1.04 -7.01 1.36
N VAL A 69 1.69 -5.91 1.79
CA VAL A 69 2.58 -5.13 0.92
C VAL A 69 3.73 -5.97 0.38
N PHE A 70 4.36 -6.81 1.21
CA PHE A 70 5.43 -7.69 0.72
C PHE A 70 4.90 -8.72 -0.28
N LEU A 71 3.75 -9.34 -0.03
CA LEU A 71 3.16 -10.30 -0.96
C LEU A 71 2.82 -9.66 -2.30
N VAL A 72 2.25 -8.45 -2.28
CA VAL A 72 1.75 -7.77 -3.48
C VAL A 72 2.85 -7.08 -4.27
N PHE A 73 3.79 -6.40 -3.60
CA PHE A 73 4.72 -5.48 -4.27
C PHE A 73 6.14 -6.01 -4.43
N THR A 74 6.54 -7.11 -3.78
CA THR A 74 7.91 -7.63 -3.91
C THR A 74 8.27 -7.97 -5.35
N LEU A 75 7.44 -8.78 -6.02
CA LEU A 75 7.73 -9.20 -7.40
C LEU A 75 7.70 -8.02 -8.40
N PRO A 76 6.70 -7.11 -8.37
CA PRO A 76 6.75 -5.86 -9.13
C PRO A 76 8.01 -5.02 -8.87
N GLN A 77 8.43 -4.86 -7.61
CA GLN A 77 9.62 -4.11 -7.23
C GLN A 77 10.91 -4.75 -7.73
N VAL A 78 11.01 -6.09 -7.69
CA VAL A 78 12.15 -6.82 -8.27
C VAL A 78 12.23 -6.58 -9.78
N LEU A 79 11.11 -6.65 -10.50
CA LEU A 79 11.09 -6.37 -11.93
C LEU A 79 11.54 -4.93 -12.22
N GLN A 80 11.04 -3.96 -11.45
CA GLN A 80 11.45 -2.56 -11.56
C GLN A 80 12.94 -2.35 -11.32
N ALA A 81 13.50 -2.99 -10.28
CA ALA A 81 14.93 -2.94 -9.99
C ALA A 81 15.77 -3.54 -11.12
N LEU A 82 15.31 -4.63 -11.76
CA LEU A 82 15.96 -5.22 -12.93
C LEU A 82 15.93 -4.28 -14.14
N PHE A 83 14.78 -3.67 -14.43
CA PHE A 83 14.64 -2.69 -15.51
C PHE A 83 15.58 -1.50 -15.32
N VAL A 84 15.58 -0.90 -14.13
CA VAL A 84 16.48 0.22 -13.81
C VAL A 84 17.93 -0.23 -13.86
N GLY A 85 18.27 -1.37 -13.26
CA GLY A 85 19.64 -1.89 -13.26
C GLY A 85 20.19 -2.19 -14.65
N PHE A 86 19.35 -2.57 -15.62
CA PHE A 86 19.75 -2.78 -17.01
C PHE A 86 19.84 -1.46 -17.79
N LEU A 87 18.81 -0.62 -17.71
CA LEU A 87 18.69 0.59 -18.51
C LEU A 87 19.62 1.71 -18.02
N ASP A 88 19.77 1.87 -16.71
CA ASP A 88 20.74 2.80 -16.11
C ASP A 88 22.17 2.50 -16.58
N ARG A 89 22.50 1.21 -16.71
CA ARG A 89 23.82 0.76 -17.18
C ARG A 89 24.05 1.05 -18.66
N LYS A 90 23.01 0.90 -19.48
CA LYS A 90 23.10 1.07 -20.93
C LYS A 90 23.11 2.55 -21.34
N PHE A 91 22.53 3.43 -20.53
CA PHE A 91 22.32 4.84 -20.86
C PHE A 91 22.93 5.81 -19.83
N GLU A 92 23.92 5.37 -19.06
CA GLU A 92 24.73 6.21 -18.15
C GLU A 92 23.91 7.14 -17.23
N GLY A 93 22.88 6.65 -16.55
CA GLY A 93 22.08 7.50 -15.65
C GLY A 93 21.03 8.37 -16.33
N ARG A 94 20.84 8.28 -17.65
CA ARG A 94 19.84 9.11 -18.35
C ARG A 94 18.48 8.44 -18.48
N ALA A 95 18.40 7.13 -18.25
CA ALA A 95 17.21 6.34 -18.53
C ALA A 95 16.38 5.96 -17.30
N HIS A 96 16.60 6.52 -16.10
CA HIS A 96 15.86 6.07 -14.91
C HIS A 96 14.33 6.22 -15.02
N PHE A 97 13.85 7.22 -15.77
CA PHE A 97 12.42 7.43 -16.04
C PHE A 97 11.79 6.36 -16.94
N THR A 98 12.58 5.54 -17.63
CA THR A 98 12.07 4.43 -18.45
C THR A 98 11.37 3.35 -17.62
N ILE A 99 11.56 3.35 -16.30
CA ILE A 99 10.76 2.52 -15.39
C ILE A 99 9.25 2.78 -15.53
N LEU A 100 8.84 3.98 -15.94
CA LEU A 100 7.44 4.30 -16.17
C LEU A 100 6.85 3.49 -17.33
N LEU A 101 7.67 3.03 -18.27
CA LEU A 101 7.24 2.10 -19.33
C LEU A 101 7.00 0.68 -18.80
N ALA A 102 7.57 0.33 -17.65
CA ALA A 102 7.33 -0.93 -16.98
C ALA A 102 6.02 -0.92 -16.17
N LEU A 103 5.40 0.25 -15.95
CA LEU A 103 4.17 0.39 -15.15
C LEU A 103 3.07 -0.57 -15.58
N PRO A 104 2.69 -0.68 -16.88
CA PRO A 104 1.65 -1.60 -17.32
C PRO A 104 1.91 -3.05 -16.92
N PHE A 105 3.16 -3.51 -17.06
CA PHE A 105 3.56 -4.89 -16.71
C PHE A 105 3.59 -5.10 -15.21
N THR A 106 4.13 -4.14 -14.47
CA THR A 106 4.15 -4.21 -13.01
C THR A 106 2.75 -4.15 -12.42
N ALA A 107 1.81 -3.43 -13.04
CA ALA A 107 0.41 -3.40 -12.62
C ALA A 107 -0.29 -4.74 -12.81
N VAL A 108 0.00 -5.47 -13.89
CA VAL A 108 -0.49 -6.85 -14.08
C VAL A 108 0.06 -7.77 -12.99
N LEU A 109 1.34 -7.65 -12.65
CA LEU A 109 1.94 -8.43 -11.54
C LEU A 109 1.33 -8.06 -10.19
N THR A 110 1.15 -6.77 -9.92
CA THR A 110 0.50 -6.28 -8.69
C THR A 110 -0.90 -6.83 -8.57
N TRP A 111 -1.70 -6.78 -9.65
CA TRP A 111 -3.02 -7.41 -9.69
C TRP A 111 -2.93 -8.91 -9.43
N TYR A 112 -2.04 -9.63 -10.12
CA TYR A 112 -1.90 -11.08 -9.95
C TYR A 112 -1.54 -11.45 -8.50
N CYS A 113 -0.59 -10.73 -7.89
CA CYS A 113 -0.21 -10.96 -6.51
C CYS A 113 -1.34 -10.59 -5.53
N ASP A 114 -2.06 -9.49 -5.74
CA ASP A 114 -3.22 -9.09 -4.92
C ASP A 114 -4.37 -10.10 -4.99
N ASP A 115 -4.71 -10.54 -6.20
CA ASP A 115 -5.86 -11.42 -6.46
C ASP A 115 -5.60 -12.84 -5.93
N TYR A 116 -4.39 -13.38 -6.15
CA TYR A 116 -4.07 -14.78 -5.81
C TYR A 116 -3.39 -14.97 -4.44
N LEU A 117 -2.65 -13.98 -3.92
CA LEU A 117 -1.94 -14.11 -2.63
C LEU A 117 -2.67 -13.44 -1.48
N THR A 118 -3.56 -12.49 -1.77
CA THR A 118 -4.45 -11.86 -0.78
C THR A 118 -5.92 -11.98 -1.17
N PRO A 119 -6.42 -13.21 -1.43
CA PRO A 119 -7.79 -13.41 -1.88
C PRO A 119 -8.76 -12.87 -0.83
N SER A 120 -9.56 -11.88 -1.24
CA SER A 120 -10.59 -11.25 -0.40
C SER A 120 -11.88 -12.09 -0.33
N ASN A 121 -12.07 -13.01 -1.27
CA ASN A 121 -13.24 -13.89 -1.38
C ASN A 121 -12.87 -15.37 -1.18
N VAL A 122 -12.14 -15.69 -0.12
CA VAL A 122 -11.95 -17.09 0.31
C VAL A 122 -13.20 -17.57 1.05
N GLN A 123 -14.35 -17.54 0.38
CA GLN A 123 -15.53 -18.25 0.87
C GLN A 123 -15.33 -19.73 0.55
N LEU A 124 -14.70 -20.45 1.49
CA LEU A 124 -14.51 -21.91 1.43
C LEU A 124 -15.84 -22.67 1.50
N ILE A 125 -16.92 -22.00 1.89
CA ILE A 125 -18.26 -22.58 2.07
C ILE A 125 -19.24 -21.82 1.17
N PRO A 126 -19.91 -22.48 0.21
CA PRO A 126 -20.95 -21.85 -0.59
C PRO A 126 -22.14 -21.46 0.29
N GLY A 127 -22.46 -20.17 0.33
CA GLY A 127 -23.64 -19.59 0.96
C GLY A 127 -24.46 -18.73 -0.03
N PRO A 128 -25.55 -18.08 0.43
CA PRO A 128 -26.44 -17.28 -0.43
C PRO A 128 -25.73 -16.14 -1.18
N ASP A 129 -24.68 -15.58 -0.59
CA ASP A 129 -23.87 -14.50 -1.15
C ASP A 129 -22.59 -14.99 -1.85
N TRP A 130 -22.46 -16.31 -2.07
CA TRP A 130 -21.30 -16.88 -2.74
C TRP A 130 -21.28 -16.48 -4.20
N GLN A 131 -20.26 -15.71 -4.58
CA GLN A 131 -20.00 -15.38 -5.98
C GLN A 131 -18.80 -16.18 -6.47
N PRO A 132 -18.88 -16.81 -7.66
CA PRO A 132 -17.75 -17.50 -8.24
C PRO A 132 -16.58 -16.52 -8.40
N TYR A 133 -15.39 -16.97 -8.03
CA TYR A 133 -14.18 -16.19 -8.18
C TYR A 133 -14.02 -15.77 -9.66
N GLN A 134 -14.03 -14.46 -9.91
CA GLN A 134 -13.86 -13.95 -11.27
C GLN A 134 -12.40 -14.12 -11.68
N HIS A 135 -12.14 -15.11 -12.52
CA HIS A 135 -10.83 -15.30 -13.14
C HIS A 135 -10.56 -14.22 -14.18
N GLY A 136 -9.36 -13.66 -14.15
CA GLY A 136 -8.89 -12.70 -15.14
C GLY A 136 -8.98 -11.24 -14.71
N ILE A 137 -8.29 -10.41 -15.47
CA ILE A 137 -8.14 -8.99 -15.19
C ILE A 137 -9.20 -8.19 -15.97
N SER A 138 -10.18 -7.64 -15.26
CA SER A 138 -11.10 -6.66 -15.83
C SER A 138 -10.42 -5.29 -15.92
N MET A 139 -10.95 -4.39 -16.77
CA MET A 139 -10.41 -3.02 -16.87
C MET A 139 -10.41 -2.31 -15.52
N ALA A 140 -11.46 -2.47 -14.71
CA ALA A 140 -11.55 -1.87 -13.37
C ALA A 140 -10.46 -2.42 -12.43
N ARG A 141 -10.21 -3.74 -12.44
CA ARG A 141 -9.16 -4.38 -11.64
C ARG A 141 -7.77 -3.92 -12.09
N TYR A 142 -7.56 -3.83 -13.41
CA TYR A 142 -6.32 -3.32 -13.97
C TYR A 142 -6.05 -1.86 -13.59
N LEU A 143 -7.04 -0.97 -13.74
CA LEU A 143 -6.91 0.45 -13.39
C LEU A 143 -6.67 0.64 -11.89
N LYS A 144 -7.33 -0.16 -11.03
CA LYS A 144 -7.07 -0.18 -9.60
C LYS A 144 -5.61 -0.56 -9.32
N ALA A 145 -5.15 -1.69 -9.84
CA ALA A 145 -3.77 -2.15 -9.65
C ALA A 145 -2.75 -1.15 -10.21
N MET A 146 -3.03 -0.53 -11.35
CA MET A 146 -2.22 0.52 -11.95
C MET A 146 -2.15 1.76 -11.06
N GLY A 147 -3.27 2.21 -10.49
CA GLY A 147 -3.31 3.36 -9.58
C GLY A 147 -2.42 3.15 -8.36
N PHE A 148 -2.53 1.99 -7.69
CA PHE A 148 -1.66 1.65 -6.57
C PHE A 148 -0.21 1.50 -6.99
N GLN A 149 0.05 0.78 -8.08
CA GLN A 149 1.41 0.55 -8.56
C GLN A 149 2.09 1.84 -9.00
N ALA A 150 1.36 2.78 -9.60
CA ALA A 150 1.91 4.08 -10.01
C ALA A 150 2.43 4.88 -8.82
N ILE A 151 1.69 4.90 -7.70
CA ILE A 151 2.11 5.59 -6.47
C ILE A 151 3.37 4.95 -5.89
N VAL A 152 3.39 3.61 -5.78
CA VAL A 152 4.56 2.87 -5.28
C VAL A 152 5.78 3.08 -6.17
N THR A 153 5.59 3.07 -7.49
CA THR A 153 6.66 3.29 -8.46
C THR A 153 7.20 4.71 -8.39
N LEU A 154 6.31 5.71 -8.27
CA LEU A 154 6.70 7.11 -8.13
C LEU A 154 7.52 7.32 -6.87
N PHE A 155 7.07 6.76 -5.74
CA PHE A 155 7.84 6.81 -4.49
C PHE A 155 9.21 6.14 -4.64
N GLY A 156 9.25 4.92 -5.18
CA GLY A 156 10.50 4.19 -5.42
C GLY A 156 11.48 4.95 -6.31
N LEU A 157 10.97 5.54 -7.40
CA LEU A 157 11.75 6.36 -8.33
C LEU A 157 12.30 7.63 -7.65
N LEU A 158 11.48 8.37 -6.93
CA LEU A 158 11.92 9.60 -6.22
C LEU A 158 12.92 9.27 -5.11
N TYR A 159 12.68 8.19 -4.37
CA TYR A 159 13.57 7.72 -3.31
C TYR A 159 14.94 7.30 -3.87
N PHE A 160 14.93 6.59 -5.00
CA PHE A 160 16.11 6.19 -5.74
C PHE A 160 16.86 7.41 -6.31
N ASP A 161 16.18 8.30 -7.04
CA ASP A 161 16.76 9.49 -7.68
C ASP A 161 17.40 10.43 -6.66
N ALA A 162 16.75 10.64 -5.50
CA ALA A 162 17.32 11.40 -4.40
C ALA A 162 18.65 10.78 -3.92
N GLY A 163 18.69 9.46 -3.72
CA GLY A 163 19.92 8.75 -3.36
C GLY A 163 21.00 8.81 -4.45
N HIS A 164 20.61 8.64 -5.71
CA HIS A 164 21.52 8.65 -6.85
C HIS A 164 22.20 10.01 -7.03
N ARG A 165 21.46 11.11 -6.85
CA ARG A 165 22.00 12.48 -6.94
C ARG A 165 22.71 12.96 -5.66
N GLY A 166 22.90 12.09 -4.66
CA GLY A 166 23.47 12.47 -3.36
C GLY A 166 22.60 13.46 -2.57
N ARG A 167 21.31 13.56 -2.89
CA ARG A 167 20.33 14.42 -2.21
C ARG A 167 19.73 13.70 -1.00
N SER A 168 19.23 14.48 -0.05
CA SER A 168 18.50 13.93 1.09
C SER A 168 17.22 13.22 0.64
N ARG A 169 17.00 11.98 1.11
CA ARG A 169 15.75 11.23 0.89
C ARG A 169 14.62 11.64 1.86
N LYS A 170 14.94 12.44 2.88
CA LYS A 170 13.99 12.83 3.93
C LYS A 170 12.73 13.52 3.39
N PRO A 171 12.79 14.48 2.45
CA PRO A 171 11.60 15.14 1.95
C PRO A 171 10.62 14.16 1.28
N VAL A 172 11.14 13.20 0.50
CA VAL A 172 10.32 12.17 -0.16
C VAL A 172 9.59 11.31 0.88
N VAL A 173 10.28 10.90 1.94
CA VAL A 173 9.70 10.12 3.05
C VAL A 173 8.66 10.93 3.82
N ILE A 174 8.94 12.20 4.13
CA ILE A 174 8.02 13.07 4.88
C ILE A 174 6.73 13.33 4.08
N ILE A 175 6.84 13.62 2.78
CA ILE A 175 5.68 13.82 1.91
C ILE A 175 4.86 12.53 1.84
N ALA A 176 5.50 11.38 1.64
CA ALA A 176 4.80 10.09 1.58
C ALA A 176 4.10 9.76 2.92
N LEU A 177 4.73 10.07 4.05
CA LEU A 177 4.11 9.93 5.37
C LEU A 177 2.88 10.84 5.50
N PHE A 178 2.97 12.11 5.11
CA PHE A 178 1.84 13.04 5.14
C PHE A 178 0.66 12.54 4.30
N VAL A 179 0.95 12.00 3.10
CA VAL A 179 -0.07 11.37 2.24
C VAL A 179 -0.69 10.17 2.94
N ALA A 180 0.11 9.29 3.55
CA ALA A 180 -0.39 8.12 4.27
C ALA A 180 -1.31 8.49 5.44
N LEU A 181 -0.95 9.50 6.23
CA LEU A 181 -1.78 10.02 7.33
C LEU A 181 -3.13 10.56 6.80
N THR A 182 -3.08 11.31 5.70
CA THR A 182 -4.27 11.93 5.10
C THR A 182 -5.21 10.87 4.51
N VAL A 183 -4.67 9.91 3.75
CA VAL A 183 -5.44 8.78 3.20
C VAL A 183 -6.04 7.94 4.33
N GLY A 184 -5.26 7.63 5.37
CA GLY A 184 -5.75 6.90 6.54
C GLY A 184 -6.89 7.63 7.24
N GLY A 185 -6.76 8.94 7.45
CA GLY A 185 -7.81 9.75 8.08
C GLY A 185 -9.09 9.81 7.26
N ILE A 186 -8.99 10.01 5.94
CA ILE A 186 -10.15 10.01 5.03
C ILE A 186 -10.82 8.63 5.03
N TRP A 187 -10.03 7.55 4.95
CA TRP A 187 -10.56 6.18 4.98
C TRP A 187 -11.31 5.92 6.30
N GLY A 188 -10.70 6.22 7.44
CA GLY A 188 -11.32 6.04 8.75
C GLY A 188 -12.63 6.81 8.91
N TYR A 189 -12.69 8.03 8.38
CA TYR A 189 -13.93 8.82 8.34
C TYR A 189 -15.03 8.14 7.51
N VAL A 190 -14.68 7.59 6.35
CA VAL A 190 -15.63 6.88 5.48
C VAL A 190 -16.15 5.61 6.16
N LEU A 191 -15.27 4.83 6.80
CA LEU A 191 -15.66 3.65 7.57
C LEU A 191 -16.61 4.01 8.73
N ALA A 192 -16.30 5.07 9.48
CA ALA A 192 -17.17 5.54 10.55
C ALA A 192 -18.57 5.90 10.04
N ARG A 193 -18.66 6.63 8.91
CA ARG A 193 -19.96 6.96 8.30
C ARG A 193 -20.77 5.74 7.90
N HIS A 194 -20.12 4.69 7.39
CA HIS A 194 -20.81 3.45 7.06
C HIS A 194 -21.29 2.69 8.29
N GLN A 195 -20.75 2.94 9.48
CA GLN A 195 -21.22 2.33 10.72
C GLN A 195 -22.43 3.05 11.34
N PHE A 196 -22.62 4.34 11.07
CA PHE A 196 -23.76 5.09 11.63
C PHE A 196 -25.13 4.53 11.29
N GLN A 197 -25.27 3.83 10.16
CA GLN A 197 -26.55 3.21 9.78
C GLN A 197 -26.88 1.95 10.60
N PHE A 198 -25.94 1.46 11.40
CA PHE A 198 -26.08 0.25 12.22
C PHE A 198 -26.04 0.54 13.74
N LEU A 199 -25.94 1.82 14.12
CA LEU A 199 -25.93 2.32 15.50
C LEU A 199 -27.20 3.13 15.76
#